data_AF-A0ABD1YQH4-F1
#
_entry.id   AF-A0ABD1YQH4-F1
#
_cell.length_a   1.000
_cell.length_b   1.000
_cell.length_c   1.000
_cell.angle_alpha   90.00
_cell.angle_beta   90.00
_cell.angle_gamma   90.00
#
_symmetry.space_group_name_H-M   'P 1'
#
loop_
_entity.id
_entity.type
_entity.pdbx_description
1 polymer ?
#
loop_
_entity_poly.entity_id
_entity_poly.type
_entity_poly.pdbx_seq_one_letter_code
_entity_poly.pdbx_strand_id
1 'polypeptide(L)'
;MEKKRVAVIGAGPSGLALLRAFQSAEEKGAEILELVCFEKQLECGGLWNFSESTGVEEHGSMYKDLYINGPKEVNEYVDYSFEEHFGKPIGSYLRVPSSWITSRESEQIQALREVCQAPHQDRGHGGLSLPSIEEMKAHSEKWGVAEREALAKRDVKTFQANYVKELIGLTDCPVTPQMVDETLQMGSDWDKHKEPGIMSYRDHPFRSAVTGSLAPEHQTP
;
A
#
# COMPACT_ATOMS: atom_id res chain seq x y z
N MET A 1 3.44 -33.89 1.39
CA MET A 1 4.40 -32.89 0.86
C MET A 1 4.42 -31.74 1.85
N GLU A 2 5.56 -31.12 2.16
CA GLU A 2 5.68 -30.11 3.22
C GLU A 2 5.11 -28.74 2.79
N LYS A 3 4.54 -27.97 3.73
CA LYS A 3 3.86 -26.68 3.50
C LYS A 3 4.93 -25.63 3.26
N LYS A 4 4.91 -24.98 2.09
CA LYS A 4 5.79 -23.83 1.84
C LYS A 4 5.27 -22.71 2.75
N ARG A 5 6.09 -22.36 3.74
CA ARG A 5 5.79 -21.34 4.74
C ARG A 5 6.39 -20.02 4.28
N VAL A 6 5.59 -18.97 4.31
CA VAL A 6 6.01 -17.61 3.98
C VAL A 6 5.85 -16.76 5.23
N ALA A 7 6.97 -16.20 5.68
CA ALA A 7 6.97 -15.21 6.75
C ALA A 7 6.89 -13.81 6.13
N VAL A 8 5.85 -13.05 6.49
CA VAL A 8 5.75 -11.61 6.19
C VAL A 8 6.25 -10.87 7.43
N ILE A 9 7.31 -10.07 7.30
CA ILE A 9 7.85 -9.29 8.42
C ILE A 9 7.41 -7.84 8.26
N GLY A 10 6.60 -7.37 9.19
CA GLY A 10 5.94 -6.07 9.19
C GLY A 10 4.53 -6.14 8.59
N ALA A 11 3.53 -5.76 9.39
CA ALA A 11 2.14 -5.60 9.00
C ALA A 11 1.79 -4.11 8.78
N GLY A 12 2.73 -3.33 8.23
CA GLY A 12 2.44 -2.00 7.67
C GLY A 12 1.73 -2.08 6.32
N PRO A 13 1.43 -0.95 5.64
CA PRO A 13 0.67 -0.95 4.39
C PRO A 13 1.19 -1.92 3.32
N SER A 14 2.52 -2.03 3.17
CA SER A 14 3.11 -2.96 2.20
C SER A 14 2.92 -4.43 2.57
N GLY A 15 3.06 -4.78 3.85
CA GLY A 15 2.83 -6.15 4.33
C GLY A 15 1.36 -6.53 4.27
N LEU A 16 0.48 -5.59 4.63
CA LEU A 16 -0.96 -5.75 4.52
C LEU A 16 -1.42 -5.90 3.06
N ALA A 17 -0.88 -5.11 2.13
CA ALA A 17 -1.14 -5.25 0.70
C ALA A 17 -0.74 -6.65 0.18
N LEU A 18 0.37 -7.19 0.65
CA LEU A 18 0.80 -8.54 0.33
C LEU A 18 -0.19 -9.60 0.87
N LEU A 19 -0.63 -9.46 2.12
CA LEU A 19 -1.63 -10.36 2.72
C LEU A 19 -2.96 -10.32 1.95
N ARG A 20 -3.42 -9.13 1.55
CA ARG A 20 -4.62 -8.95 0.71
C ARG A 20 -4.46 -9.61 -0.66
N ALA A 21 -3.29 -9.46 -1.29
CA ALA A 21 -3.02 -10.10 -2.58
C ALA A 21 -3.09 -11.63 -2.48
N PHE A 22 -2.53 -12.22 -1.41
CA PHE A 22 -2.65 -13.67 -1.18
C PHE A 22 -4.08 -14.12 -0.92
N GLN A 23 -4.85 -13.37 -0.12
CA GLN A 23 -6.27 -13.65 0.09
C GLN A 23 -7.07 -13.60 -1.23
N SER A 24 -6.86 -12.57 -2.05
CA SER A 24 -7.51 -12.41 -3.35
C SER A 24 -7.16 -13.54 -4.33
N ALA A 25 -5.89 -13.98 -4.32
CA ALA A 25 -5.45 -15.13 -5.12
C ALA A 25 -6.12 -16.43 -4.64
N GLU A 26 -6.23 -16.65 -3.33
CA GLU A 26 -6.94 -17.80 -2.75
C GLU A 26 -8.42 -17.82 -3.14
N GLU A 27 -9.11 -16.68 -3.07
CA GLU A 27 -10.52 -16.55 -3.51
C GLU A 27 -10.71 -16.92 -4.99
N LYS A 28 -9.66 -16.75 -5.81
CA LYS A 28 -9.62 -17.12 -7.23
C LYS A 28 -9.15 -18.57 -7.48
N GLY A 29 -8.93 -19.35 -6.41
CA GLY A 29 -8.55 -20.76 -6.49
C GLY A 29 -7.05 -20.99 -6.66
N ALA A 30 -6.21 -19.99 -6.41
CA ALA A 30 -4.77 -20.18 -6.36
C ALA A 30 -4.37 -21.10 -5.21
N GLU A 31 -3.18 -21.68 -5.36
CA GLU A 31 -2.62 -22.62 -4.41
C GLU A 31 -2.27 -21.91 -3.07
N ILE A 32 -2.78 -22.42 -1.94
CA ILE A 32 -2.70 -21.75 -0.64
C ILE A 32 -1.31 -21.93 -0.01
N LEU A 33 -0.69 -20.85 0.50
CA LEU A 33 0.58 -20.89 1.25
C LEU A 33 0.33 -20.75 2.75
N GLU A 34 1.20 -21.33 3.58
CA GLU A 34 1.16 -21.05 5.02
C GLU A 34 1.80 -19.67 5.28
N LEU A 35 0.96 -18.66 5.46
CA LEU A 35 1.39 -17.29 5.71
C LEU A 35 1.42 -17.01 7.21
N VAL A 36 2.56 -16.51 7.69
CA VAL A 36 2.70 -15.99 9.05
C VAL A 36 3.18 -14.55 8.96
N CYS A 37 2.35 -13.61 9.41
CA CYS A 37 2.74 -12.21 9.51
C CYS A 37 3.26 -11.91 10.92
N PHE A 38 4.45 -11.33 11.00
CA PHE A 38 5.07 -10.87 12.23
C PHE A 38 5.04 -9.34 12.26
N GLU A 39 4.34 -8.76 13.24
CA GLU A 39 4.36 -7.31 13.48
C GLU A 39 5.06 -7.06 14.82
N LYS A 40 5.90 -6.02 14.87
CA LYS A 40 6.58 -5.61 16.09
C LYS A 40 5.62 -4.91 17.05
N GLN A 41 4.67 -4.14 16.51
CA GLN A 41 3.65 -3.44 17.28
C GLN A 41 2.48 -4.38 17.66
N LEU A 42 1.69 -3.96 18.65
CA LEU A 42 0.54 -4.74 19.12
C LEU A 42 -0.56 -4.90 18.06
N GLU A 43 -0.71 -3.87 17.23
CA GLU A 43 -1.71 -3.80 16.17
C GLU A 43 -1.04 -3.76 14.80
N CYS A 44 -1.71 -4.29 13.78
CA CYS A 44 -1.28 -4.10 12.39
C CYS A 44 -1.46 -2.64 11.95
N GLY A 45 -0.62 -2.20 11.03
CA GLY A 45 -0.46 -0.81 10.57
C GLY A 45 1.00 -0.35 10.57
N GLY A 46 1.88 -1.02 11.32
CA GLY A 46 3.30 -0.70 11.43
C GLY A 46 3.50 0.79 11.74
N LEU A 47 4.40 1.47 10.99
CA LEU A 47 4.71 2.90 11.14
C LEU A 47 3.50 3.85 11.04
N TRP A 48 2.36 3.37 10.54
CA TRP A 48 1.12 4.12 10.41
C TRP A 48 0.26 4.11 11.68
N ASN A 49 0.59 3.27 12.66
CA ASN A 49 -0.06 3.31 13.95
C ASN A 49 0.42 4.54 14.73
N PHE A 50 -0.50 5.47 14.96
CA PHE A 50 -0.25 6.56 15.90
C PHE A 50 -0.28 6.05 17.34
N SER A 51 0.74 6.41 18.10
CA SER A 51 0.81 6.15 19.53
C SER A 51 1.40 7.34 20.25
N GLU A 52 0.85 7.67 21.43
CA GLU A 52 1.38 8.73 22.29
C GLU A 52 2.77 8.37 22.85
N SER A 53 3.17 7.09 22.82
CA SER A 53 4.50 6.61 23.24
C SER A 53 5.52 6.54 22.09
N THR A 54 5.18 7.08 20.91
CA THR A 54 6.07 7.13 19.74
C THR A 54 7.40 7.80 20.10
N GLY A 55 8.52 7.12 19.83
CA GLY A 55 9.87 7.60 20.12
C GLY A 55 10.44 7.17 21.47
N VAL A 56 9.69 6.41 22.27
CA VAL A 56 10.15 5.83 23.54
C VAL A 56 10.19 4.30 23.44
N GLU A 57 9.03 3.66 23.34
CA GLU A 57 8.90 2.20 23.24
C GLU A 57 8.40 1.76 21.86
N GLU A 58 7.61 2.61 21.21
CA GLU A 58 7.00 2.35 19.91
C GLU A 58 7.60 3.27 18.83
N HIS A 59 7.62 2.76 17.60
CA HIS A 59 8.15 3.50 16.46
C HIS A 59 7.02 3.78 15.46
N GLY A 60 6.50 5.01 15.47
CA GLY A 60 5.50 5.52 14.53
C GLY A 60 6.03 6.75 13.78
N SER A 61 5.53 6.99 12.57
CA SER A 61 5.87 8.20 11.79
C SER A 61 4.68 9.15 11.63
N MET A 62 3.54 8.81 12.21
CA MET A 62 2.29 9.56 12.08
C MET A 62 2.10 10.53 13.25
N TYR A 63 1.44 11.65 12.97
CA TYR A 63 0.99 12.59 14.00
C TYR A 63 -0.49 12.37 14.32
N LYS A 64 -0.89 12.84 15.51
CA LYS A 64 -2.28 12.79 15.96
C LYS A 64 -3.20 13.41 14.91
N ASP A 65 -4.28 12.73 14.57
CA ASP A 65 -5.29 13.11 13.57
C ASP A 65 -4.84 12.99 12.10
N LEU A 66 -3.65 12.46 11.80
CA LEU A 66 -3.26 12.10 10.44
C LEU A 66 -4.02 10.86 9.95
N TYR A 67 -4.86 11.04 8.93
CA TYR A 67 -5.58 9.94 8.28
C TYR A 67 -4.88 9.46 7.00
N ILE A 68 -4.67 10.38 6.06
CA ILE A 68 -3.92 10.15 4.82
C ILE A 68 -3.24 11.46 4.42
N ASN A 69 -1.97 11.40 4.03
CA ASN A 69 -1.23 12.60 3.63
C ASN A 69 -1.30 12.85 2.11
N GLY A 70 -1.50 11.79 1.33
CA GLY A 70 -1.62 11.82 -0.12
C GLY A 70 -3.07 11.77 -0.60
N PRO A 71 -3.29 11.90 -1.92
CA PRO A 71 -4.59 11.63 -2.51
C PRO A 71 -4.99 10.16 -2.31
N LYS A 72 -6.27 9.86 -2.10
CA LYS A 72 -6.74 8.48 -1.85
C LYS A 72 -6.39 7.53 -2.99
N GLU A 73 -6.34 8.03 -4.21
CA GLU A 73 -6.15 7.26 -5.44
C GLU A 73 -4.81 6.51 -5.48
N VAL A 74 -3.75 7.03 -4.84
CA VAL A 74 -2.46 6.31 -4.76
C VAL A 74 -2.47 5.15 -3.76
N ASN A 75 -3.56 5.00 -2.99
CA ASN A 75 -3.71 3.93 -2.00
C ASN A 75 -4.76 2.90 -2.43
N GLU A 76 -5.38 3.07 -3.59
CA GLU A 76 -6.48 2.21 -4.05
C GLU A 76 -6.01 0.78 -4.37
N TYR A 77 -6.78 -0.22 -3.95
CA TYR A 77 -6.55 -1.60 -4.34
C TYR A 77 -7.28 -1.89 -5.66
N VAL A 78 -6.64 -2.63 -6.55
CA VAL A 78 -7.22 -2.96 -7.86
C VAL A 78 -8.49 -3.80 -7.75
N ASP A 79 -8.64 -4.57 -6.67
CA ASP A 79 -9.79 -5.41 -6.37
C ASP A 79 -10.66 -4.85 -5.22
N TYR A 80 -10.42 -3.60 -4.83
CA TYR A 80 -11.21 -2.88 -3.84
C TYR A 80 -11.01 -1.37 -4.02
N SER A 81 -11.92 -0.77 -4.80
CA SER A 81 -11.87 0.68 -5.09
C SER A 81 -12.63 1.50 -4.04
N PHE A 82 -12.22 2.75 -3.85
CA PHE A 82 -12.97 3.67 -3.00
C PHE A 82 -14.35 3.99 -3.57
N GLU A 83 -14.47 4.02 -4.90
CA GLU A 83 -15.76 4.24 -5.56
C GLU A 83 -16.74 3.11 -5.26
N GLU A 84 -16.28 1.87 -5.32
CA GLU A 84 -17.07 0.69 -4.95
C GLU A 84 -17.45 0.72 -3.47
N HIS A 85 -16.50 0.99 -2.58
CA HIS A 85 -16.74 1.04 -1.14
C HIS A 85 -17.82 2.07 -0.76
N PHE A 86 -17.74 3.27 -1.33
CA PHE A 86 -18.70 4.34 -1.02
C PHE A 86 -19.94 4.35 -1.92
N GLY A 87 -19.98 3.48 -2.94
CA GLY A 87 -21.00 3.46 -4.00
C GLY A 87 -21.05 4.73 -4.85
N LYS A 88 -20.03 5.59 -4.78
CA LYS A 88 -19.91 6.84 -5.54
C LYS A 88 -18.48 7.38 -5.54
N PRO A 89 -18.09 8.20 -6.54
CA PRO A 89 -16.86 8.96 -6.48
C PRO A 89 -16.85 9.94 -5.29
N ILE A 90 -15.72 10.02 -4.61
CA ILE A 90 -15.47 10.94 -3.49
C ILE A 90 -14.20 11.76 -3.76
N GLY A 91 -14.04 12.90 -3.10
CA GLY A 91 -12.88 13.78 -3.29
C GLY A 91 -11.54 13.06 -3.04
N SER A 92 -10.46 13.54 -3.66
CA SER A 92 -9.13 12.94 -3.52
C SER A 92 -8.55 13.07 -2.10
N TYR A 93 -8.94 14.11 -1.37
CA TYR A 93 -8.54 14.33 0.02
C TYR A 93 -9.74 14.21 0.95
N LEU A 94 -9.65 13.29 1.91
CA LEU A 94 -10.72 13.00 2.85
C LEU A 94 -10.75 14.04 3.98
N ARG A 95 -11.90 14.69 4.20
CA ARG A 95 -12.18 15.43 5.44
C ARG A 95 -12.98 14.49 6.35
N VAL A 96 -12.32 13.76 7.25
CA VAL A 96 -13.02 12.89 8.20
C VAL A 96 -13.73 13.74 9.26
N PRO A 97 -15.05 13.56 9.50
CA PRO A 97 -15.75 14.22 10.60
C PRO A 97 -15.23 13.75 11.96
N SER A 98 -15.35 14.60 12.99
CA SER A 98 -14.89 14.25 14.35
C SER A 98 -15.59 13.05 14.99
N SER A 99 -16.77 12.66 14.50
CA SER A 99 -17.46 11.43 14.92
C SER A 99 -16.86 10.15 14.31
N TRP A 100 -16.05 10.29 13.27
CA TRP A 100 -15.23 9.22 12.68
C TRP A 100 -13.83 9.21 13.32
N ILE A 101 -13.46 10.22 14.12
CA ILE A 101 -12.19 10.27 14.86
C ILE A 101 -12.15 9.23 16.00
N THR A 102 -13.31 8.77 16.48
CA THR A 102 -13.37 7.65 17.44
C THR A 102 -13.26 6.27 16.78
N SER A 103 -13.47 6.18 15.46
CA SER A 103 -13.02 5.05 14.65
C SER A 103 -11.64 5.37 14.12
N ARG A 104 -10.62 5.23 14.98
CA ARG A 104 -9.23 5.16 14.53
C ARG A 104 -9.17 4.19 13.34
N GLU A 105 -8.25 4.48 12.42
CA GLU A 105 -7.87 3.70 11.23
C GLU A 105 -8.41 4.27 9.93
N SER A 106 -7.53 4.38 8.93
CA SER A 106 -8.03 4.48 7.57
C SER A 106 -8.91 3.27 7.29
N GLU A 107 -10.07 3.44 6.68
CA GLU A 107 -10.95 2.32 6.29
C GLU A 107 -10.22 1.26 5.45
N GLN A 108 -9.12 1.65 4.79
CA GLN A 108 -8.18 0.70 4.18
C GLN A 108 -7.35 -0.07 5.20
N ILE A 109 -6.79 0.57 6.23
CA ILE A 109 -6.18 -0.14 7.35
C ILE A 109 -7.22 -1.04 8.03
N GLN A 110 -8.49 -0.63 8.23
CA GLN A 110 -9.56 -1.51 8.75
C GLN A 110 -9.87 -2.68 7.83
N ALA A 111 -10.08 -2.45 6.54
CA ALA A 111 -10.28 -3.51 5.56
C ALA A 111 -9.10 -4.50 5.58
N LEU A 112 -7.88 -4.01 5.78
CA LEU A 112 -6.67 -4.83 5.94
C LEU A 112 -6.55 -5.48 7.32
N ARG A 113 -7.07 -4.87 8.39
CA ARG A 113 -7.15 -5.45 9.74
C ARG A 113 -8.12 -6.62 9.77
N GLU A 114 -9.23 -6.54 9.05
CA GLU A 114 -10.17 -7.66 8.89
C GLU A 114 -9.48 -8.87 8.24
N VAL A 115 -8.58 -8.65 7.27
CA VAL A 115 -7.72 -9.71 6.70
C VAL A 115 -6.80 -10.32 7.76
N CYS A 116 -6.24 -9.51 8.66
CA CYS A 116 -5.38 -9.99 9.75
C CYS A 116 -6.12 -10.61 10.95
N GLN A 117 -7.39 -10.25 11.17
CA GLN A 117 -8.23 -10.74 12.29
C GLN A 117 -9.09 -11.95 11.89
N ALA A 118 -9.16 -12.29 10.61
CA ALA A 118 -9.79 -13.52 10.16
C ALA A 118 -9.07 -14.74 10.79
N PRO A 119 -9.80 -15.70 11.40
CA PRO A 119 -9.17 -16.85 12.02
C PRO A 119 -8.42 -17.67 10.96
N HIS A 120 -7.09 -17.69 11.06
CA HIS A 120 -6.24 -18.58 10.26
C HIS A 120 -6.60 -20.03 10.56
N GLN A 121 -7.47 -20.62 9.74
CA GLN A 121 -7.67 -22.07 9.72
C GLN A 121 -6.55 -22.69 8.88
N ASP A 122 -5.84 -23.62 9.52
CA ASP A 122 -4.72 -24.41 8.98
C ASP A 122 -5.05 -25.09 7.64
N ARG A 123 -4.54 -24.56 6.50
CA ARG A 123 -4.96 -25.03 5.16
C ARG A 123 -3.89 -24.86 4.07
N GLY A 124 -3.82 -25.87 3.20
CA GLY A 124 -3.26 -25.93 1.82
C GLY A 124 -1.79 -25.55 1.57
N HIS A 125 -1.20 -25.93 0.42
CA HIS A 125 0.22 -25.76 0.04
C HIS A 125 0.34 -25.25 -1.40
N GLY A 126 1.28 -24.31 -1.72
CA GLY A 126 2.27 -24.20 -2.87
C GLY A 126 2.29 -22.89 -3.71
N GLY A 127 3.32 -22.48 -4.49
CA GLY A 127 4.77 -22.69 -4.39
C GLY A 127 5.68 -22.00 -5.44
N LEU A 128 6.14 -20.75 -5.21
CA LEU A 128 7.35 -20.21 -5.88
C LEU A 128 8.61 -20.95 -5.42
N SER A 129 9.54 -21.30 -6.34
CA SER A 129 10.86 -21.81 -5.97
C SER A 129 11.82 -20.65 -5.75
N LEU A 130 12.42 -20.56 -4.56
CA LEU A 130 13.40 -19.52 -4.28
C LEU A 130 14.68 -19.77 -5.09
N PRO A 131 15.30 -18.71 -5.64
CA PRO A 131 16.59 -18.82 -6.31
C PRO A 131 17.70 -19.09 -5.29
N SER A 132 18.89 -19.42 -5.78
CA SER A 132 20.07 -19.65 -4.95
C SER A 132 20.44 -18.40 -4.14
N ILE A 133 21.20 -18.60 -3.06
CA ILE A 133 21.72 -17.49 -2.23
C ILE A 133 22.54 -16.51 -3.08
N GLU A 134 23.29 -17.00 -4.06
CA GLU A 134 24.11 -16.19 -4.95
C GLU A 134 23.24 -15.29 -5.84
N GLU A 135 22.17 -15.84 -6.41
CA GLU A 135 21.18 -15.10 -7.20
C GLU A 135 20.44 -14.05 -6.36
N MET A 136 20.04 -14.38 -5.13
CA MET A 136 19.41 -13.43 -4.20
C MET A 136 20.32 -12.27 -3.83
N LYS A 137 21.62 -12.53 -3.59
CA LYS A 137 22.62 -11.49 -3.32
C LYS A 137 22.85 -10.60 -4.53
N ALA A 138 22.99 -11.19 -5.72
CA ALA A 138 23.16 -10.44 -6.96
C ALA A 138 21.93 -9.55 -7.26
N HIS A 139 20.72 -10.06 -7.03
CA HIS A 139 19.48 -9.31 -7.19
C HIS A 139 19.39 -8.15 -6.19
N SER A 140 19.76 -8.38 -4.93
CA SER A 140 19.83 -7.33 -3.91
C SER A 140 20.84 -6.24 -4.25
N GLU A 141 22.03 -6.60 -4.76
CA GLU A 141 23.04 -5.62 -5.18
C GLU A 141 22.57 -4.79 -6.38
N LYS A 142 21.95 -5.42 -7.39
CA LYS A 142 21.32 -4.71 -8.53
C LYS A 142 20.39 -3.61 -8.04
N TRP A 143 19.46 -3.94 -7.13
CA TRP A 143 18.51 -2.98 -6.60
C TRP A 143 19.15 -1.97 -5.66
N GLY A 144 20.17 -2.36 -4.88
CA GLY A 144 20.95 -1.45 -4.04
C GLY A 144 21.73 -0.39 -4.83
N VAL A 145 22.29 -0.74 -6.00
CA VAL A 145 22.91 0.24 -6.92
C VAL A 145 21.86 1.21 -7.45
N ALA A 146 20.73 0.69 -7.94
CA ALA A 146 19.65 1.52 -8.48
C ALA A 146 19.06 2.45 -7.41
N GLU A 147 18.94 2.01 -6.15
CA GLU A 147 18.49 2.83 -5.03
C GLU A 147 19.44 4.00 -4.77
N ARG A 148 20.75 3.73 -4.70
CA ARG A 148 21.78 4.76 -4.48
C ARG A 148 21.76 5.80 -5.60
N GLU A 149 21.60 5.37 -6.85
CA GLU A 149 21.46 6.29 -7.98
C GLU A 149 20.18 7.13 -7.90
N ALA A 150 19.06 6.51 -7.56
CA ALA A 150 17.78 7.20 -7.41
C ALA A 150 17.82 8.25 -6.29
N LEU A 151 18.43 7.92 -5.15
CA LEU A 151 18.65 8.85 -4.04
C LEU A 151 19.53 10.04 -4.47
N ALA A 152 20.61 9.79 -5.20
CA ALA A 152 21.49 10.85 -5.71
C ALA A 152 20.76 11.80 -6.67
N LYS A 153 19.86 11.26 -7.50
CA LYS A 153 19.02 12.02 -8.44
C LYS A 153 17.74 12.59 -7.82
N ARG A 154 17.43 12.23 -6.56
CA ARG A 154 16.13 12.47 -5.89
C ARG A 154 14.93 11.92 -6.67
N ASP A 155 15.14 10.86 -7.45
CA ASP A 155 14.14 10.21 -8.30
C ASP A 155 13.65 8.89 -7.67
N VAL A 156 13.26 8.97 -6.41
CA VAL A 156 12.87 7.79 -5.61
C VAL A 156 11.55 7.17 -6.05
N LYS A 157 10.64 7.97 -6.63
CA LYS A 157 9.33 7.46 -7.10
C LYS A 157 9.48 6.56 -8.32
N THR A 158 10.32 6.94 -9.28
CA THR A 158 10.59 6.13 -10.47
C THR A 158 11.28 4.82 -10.10
N PHE A 159 12.22 4.86 -9.16
CA PHE A 159 12.83 3.66 -8.60
C PHE A 159 11.78 2.70 -8.02
N GLN A 160 10.89 3.21 -7.16
CA GLN A 160 9.84 2.40 -6.54
C GLN A 160 8.87 1.84 -7.58
N ALA A 161 8.47 2.64 -8.58
CA ALA A 161 7.61 2.20 -9.67
C ALA A 161 8.24 1.06 -10.48
N ASN A 162 9.52 1.17 -10.83
CA ASN A 162 10.25 0.12 -11.55
C ASN A 162 10.37 -1.16 -10.72
N TYR A 163 10.59 -1.04 -9.41
CA TYR A 163 10.62 -2.18 -8.50
C TYR A 163 9.28 -2.91 -8.47
N VAL A 164 8.17 -2.17 -8.33
CA VAL A 164 6.82 -2.73 -8.37
C VAL A 164 6.55 -3.42 -9.71
N LYS A 165 6.94 -2.81 -10.83
CA LYS A 165 6.77 -3.40 -12.17
C LYS A 165 7.50 -4.74 -12.33
N GLU A 166 8.70 -4.87 -11.76
CA GLU A 166 9.42 -6.16 -11.76
C GLU A 166 8.65 -7.20 -10.94
N LEU A 167 8.15 -6.83 -9.75
CA LEU A 167 7.39 -7.74 -8.89
C LEU A 167 6.08 -8.20 -9.55
N ILE A 168 5.28 -7.29 -10.10
CA ILE A 168 4.02 -7.67 -10.75
C ILE A 168 4.26 -8.58 -11.95
N GLY A 169 5.36 -8.37 -12.70
CA GLY A 169 5.73 -9.21 -13.84
C GLY A 169 6.12 -10.65 -13.47
N LEU A 170 6.36 -10.93 -12.19
CA LEU A 170 6.66 -12.26 -11.65
C LEU A 170 5.41 -12.96 -11.07
N THR A 171 4.25 -12.32 -11.15
CA THR A 171 3.00 -12.76 -10.52
C THR A 171 1.83 -12.66 -11.49
N ASP A 172 0.69 -13.24 -11.10
CA ASP A 172 -0.62 -13.03 -11.72
C ASP A 172 -1.37 -11.82 -11.15
N CYS A 173 -0.63 -10.88 -10.53
CA CYS A 173 -1.20 -9.68 -9.94
C CYS A 173 -2.03 -8.90 -10.98
N PRO A 174 -3.29 -8.54 -10.67
CA PRO A 174 -4.13 -7.78 -11.58
C PRO A 174 -3.67 -6.33 -11.81
N VAL A 175 -2.70 -5.83 -11.03
CA VAL A 175 -2.07 -4.54 -11.26
C VAL A 175 -1.22 -4.59 -12.53
N THR A 176 -1.50 -3.69 -13.47
CA THR A 176 -0.75 -3.61 -14.73
C THR A 176 0.41 -2.62 -14.63
N PRO A 177 1.46 -2.75 -15.47
CA PRO A 177 2.52 -1.74 -15.55
C PRO A 177 2.00 -0.33 -15.85
N GLN A 178 0.90 -0.23 -16.62
CA GLN A 178 0.24 1.04 -16.92
C GLN A 178 -0.34 1.68 -15.65
N MET A 179 -1.03 0.91 -14.79
CA MET A 179 -1.55 1.42 -13.51
C MET A 179 -0.43 1.97 -12.61
N VAL A 180 0.74 1.32 -12.63
CA VAL A 180 1.92 1.81 -11.89
C VAL A 180 2.44 3.12 -12.48
N ASP A 181 2.49 3.25 -13.80
CA ASP A 181 2.89 4.50 -14.47
C ASP A 181 1.92 5.65 -14.20
N GLU A 182 0.62 5.38 -14.23
CA GLU A 182 -0.42 6.36 -13.90
C GLU A 182 -0.30 6.82 -12.44
N THR A 183 -0.01 5.89 -11.52
CA THR A 183 0.23 6.20 -10.10
C THR A 183 1.52 7.01 -9.91
N LEU A 184 2.59 6.70 -10.64
CA LEU A 184 3.83 7.48 -10.64
C LEU A 184 3.58 8.92 -11.10
N GLN A 185 2.89 9.08 -12.23
CA GLN A 185 2.53 10.38 -12.79
C GLN A 185 1.69 11.19 -11.80
N MET A 186 0.71 10.55 -11.16
CA MET A 186 -0.11 11.15 -10.10
C MET A 186 0.75 11.66 -8.93
N GLY A 187 1.73 10.87 -8.49
CA GLY A 187 2.68 11.27 -7.45
C GLY A 187 3.53 12.48 -7.85
N SER A 188 3.95 12.56 -9.12
CA SER A 188 4.66 13.72 -9.66
C SER A 188 3.78 14.97 -9.74
N ASP A 189 2.53 14.84 -10.16
CA ASP A 189 1.60 15.96 -10.24
C ASP A 189 1.18 16.45 -8.85
N TRP A 190 1.03 15.54 -7.89
CA TRP A 190 0.83 15.88 -6.49
C TRP A 190 1.97 16.74 -5.92
N ASP A 191 3.22 16.43 -6.24
CA ASP A 191 4.35 17.26 -5.81
C ASP A 191 4.36 18.62 -6.51
N LYS A 192 4.02 18.69 -7.80
CA LYS A 192 3.88 19.97 -8.53
C LYS A 192 2.76 20.85 -7.98
N HIS A 193 1.63 20.28 -7.59
CA HIS A 193 0.51 21.05 -7.02
C HIS A 193 0.90 21.76 -5.70
N LYS A 194 1.95 21.30 -5.00
CA LYS A 194 2.46 21.95 -3.78
C LYS A 194 3.29 23.20 -4.08
N GLU A 195 3.90 23.30 -5.27
CA GLU A 195 4.73 24.45 -5.66
C GLU A 195 3.98 25.78 -5.70
N PRO A 196 2.80 25.90 -6.36
CA PRO A 196 2.04 27.14 -6.37
C PRO A 196 1.38 27.44 -5.02
N GLY A 197 1.13 26.43 -4.17
CA GLY A 197 0.50 26.63 -2.87
C GLY A 197 0.47 25.38 -1.99
N ILE A 198 1.31 25.36 -0.96
CA ILE A 198 1.35 24.26 0.03
C ILE A 198 0.04 24.12 0.84
N MET A 199 -0.80 25.15 0.86
CA MET A 199 -2.10 25.13 1.54
C MET A 199 -3.28 24.80 0.61
N SER A 200 -3.10 24.91 -0.71
CA SER A 200 -4.17 24.73 -1.71
C SER A 200 -3.96 23.51 -2.61
N TYR A 201 -2.83 22.78 -2.49
CA TYR A 201 -2.59 21.59 -3.32
C TYR A 201 -3.68 20.51 -3.21
N ARG A 202 -4.46 20.54 -2.11
CA ARG A 202 -5.56 19.61 -1.86
C ARG A 202 -6.84 19.92 -2.66
N ASP A 203 -6.89 21.05 -3.35
CA ASP A 203 -8.05 21.43 -4.17
C ASP A 203 -8.05 20.76 -5.54
N HIS A 204 -6.97 20.06 -5.87
CA HIS A 204 -6.78 19.41 -7.16
C HIS A 204 -7.23 17.94 -7.11
N PRO A 205 -8.26 17.53 -7.89
CA PRO A 205 -8.68 16.14 -7.96
C PRO A 205 -7.72 15.30 -8.80
N PHE A 206 -7.68 14.00 -8.50
CA PHE A 206 -6.93 13.00 -9.26
C PHE A 206 -7.85 11.96 -9.88
N ARG A 207 -7.35 11.32 -10.95
CA ARG A 207 -8.02 10.21 -11.63
C ARG A 207 -7.54 8.89 -11.05
N SER A 208 -8.45 7.99 -10.72
CA SER A 208 -8.11 6.63 -10.30
C SER A 208 -7.42 5.87 -11.45
N ALA A 209 -6.29 5.23 -11.17
CA ALA A 209 -5.64 4.29 -12.08
C ALA A 209 -6.39 2.95 -12.16
N VAL A 210 -7.26 2.67 -11.18
CA VAL A 210 -8.04 1.42 -11.11
C VAL A 210 -9.34 1.54 -11.90
N THR A 211 -10.14 2.57 -11.63
CA THR A 211 -11.47 2.73 -12.23
C THR A 211 -11.48 3.69 -13.41
N GLY A 212 -10.44 4.52 -13.56
CA GLY A 212 -10.41 5.62 -14.53
C GLY A 212 -11.30 6.80 -14.16
N SER A 213 -12.06 6.75 -13.06
CA SER A 213 -12.93 7.85 -12.62
C SER A 213 -12.12 9.03 -12.10
N LEU A 214 -12.56 10.25 -12.45
CA LEU A 214 -12.01 11.48 -11.89
C LEU A 214 -12.72 11.81 -10.58
N ALA A 215 -11.97 12.09 -9.52
CA ALA A 215 -12.57 12.55 -8.26
C ALA A 215 -13.31 13.89 -8.46
N PRO A 216 -14.47 14.09 -7.82
CA PRO A 216 -15.16 15.36 -7.86
C PRO A 216 -14.32 16.45 -7.19
N GLU A 217 -14.37 17.65 -7.76
CA GLU A 217 -13.87 18.85 -7.09
C GLU A 217 -14.58 19.03 -5.74
N HIS A 218 -13.85 19.51 -4.74
CA HIS A 218 -14.48 19.80 -3.47
C HIS A 218 -15.39 21.02 -3.60
N GLN A 219 -16.52 21.01 -2.89
CA GLN A 219 -17.48 22.12 -2.87
C GLN A 219 -16.91 23.37 -2.18
N THR A 220 -15.73 23.27 -1.57
CA THR A 220 -15.06 24.34 -0.84
C THR A 220 -13.54 24.15 -0.99
N PRO A 221 -12.77 25.22 -1.23
CA PRO A 221 -11.32 25.17 -1.12
C PRO A 221 -10.82 24.86 0.32
#